data_AF-U5S039-F1
#
_entry.id   AF-U5S039-F1
#
_cell.length_a   1.000
_cell.length_b   1.000
_cell.length_c   1.000
_cell.angle_alpha   90.00
_cell.angle_beta   90.00
_cell.angle_gamma   90.00
#
_symmetry.space_group_name_H-M   'P 1'
#
loop_
_entity.id
_entity.type
_entity.pdbx_description
1 polymer ?
#
loop_
_entity_poly.entity_id
_entity_poly.type
_entity_poly.pdbx_seq_one_letter_code
_entity_poly.pdbx_strand_id
1 'polypeptide(L)'
;MDELISSPSATLKQPWYVKNREYGDIGIELDWDLLKPRLGALVPGFSPTWNNAAKEAAIPSFNAAAFDKAVDAKTKELWPDYRPSTRDYAFANACSSAGIGSPFTDAALEGNLFNGSALKRIVKAPTPEELGVPRWEGTPEENQRMVRAALTFIGMGPAVGCAELNTKTKNFFYQNHYPEYVWDDNITETYYSETEKIQYLPSSHRYVVVTNNMGTTELGRRSPSVLTGSRLVNVGAHVETISYSRTQMAKVFFEQFIRGIGYHCFYSHTLQPAAAWAQLSGVGEHARMGSMFVSPIYGCNLRTHMIVYTDLPQAYTPPTDGGVTKFC
;
A
#
# COMPACT_ATOMS: atom_id res chain seq x y z
N MET A 1 22.92 12.08 -2.51
CA MET A 1 22.17 11.21 -1.57
C MET A 1 22.59 11.44 -0.14
N ASP A 2 23.88 11.57 0.14
CA ASP A 2 24.40 11.75 1.51
C ASP A 2 23.77 12.93 2.27
N GLU A 3 23.56 14.08 1.63
CA GLU A 3 22.85 15.21 2.22
C GLU A 3 21.42 14.85 2.65
N LEU A 4 20.70 14.10 1.81
CA LEU A 4 19.33 13.66 2.09
C LEU A 4 19.29 12.62 3.21
N ILE A 5 20.28 11.73 3.27
CA ILE A 5 20.44 10.71 4.32
C ILE A 5 20.79 11.35 5.66
N SER A 6 21.55 12.45 5.66
CA SER A 6 21.90 13.21 6.86
C SER A 6 20.72 13.99 7.47
N SER A 7 19.63 14.16 6.70
CA SER A 7 18.45 14.88 7.17
C SER A 7 17.78 14.17 8.35
N PRO A 8 17.28 14.91 9.37
CA PRO A 8 16.47 14.34 10.43
C PRO A 8 15.24 13.55 9.92
N SER A 9 14.73 13.87 8.73
CA SER A 9 13.59 13.18 8.10
C SER A 9 13.93 11.78 7.58
N ALA A 10 15.22 11.44 7.43
CA ALA A 10 15.68 10.10 7.06
C ALA A 10 15.62 9.11 8.25
N THR A 11 15.31 9.60 9.45
CA THR A 11 15.12 8.79 10.65
C THR A 11 13.65 8.80 11.08
N LEU A 12 13.06 7.63 11.33
CA LEU A 12 11.73 7.54 11.92
C LEU A 12 11.82 7.84 13.42
N LYS A 13 11.43 9.05 13.83
CA LYS A 13 11.33 9.43 15.24
C LYS A 13 9.96 9.03 15.78
N GLN A 14 9.94 8.00 16.61
CA GLN A 14 8.75 7.62 17.36
C GLN A 14 8.57 8.53 18.59
N PRO A 15 7.33 8.83 19.01
CA PRO A 15 7.05 9.50 20.27
C PRO A 15 7.60 8.71 21.46
N TRP A 16 7.96 9.40 22.55
CA TRP A 16 8.61 8.79 23.73
C TRP A 16 7.81 7.64 24.37
N TYR A 17 6.48 7.65 24.22
CA TYR A 17 5.58 6.65 24.77
C TYR A 17 5.47 5.40 23.89
N VAL A 18 5.87 5.45 22.62
CA VAL A 18 5.83 4.32 21.72
C VAL A 18 7.02 3.41 21.99
N LYS A 19 6.75 2.13 22.24
CA LYS A 19 7.77 1.10 22.51
C LYS A 19 7.87 0.13 21.34
N ASN A 20 9.01 -0.52 21.22
CA ASN A 20 9.19 -1.62 20.27
C ASN A 20 8.68 -2.92 20.90
N ARG A 21 8.11 -3.78 20.07
CA ARG A 21 7.70 -5.14 20.43
C ARG A 21 8.62 -6.14 19.73
N GLU A 22 8.59 -7.39 20.15
CA GLU A 22 9.31 -8.45 19.45
C GLU A 22 8.76 -8.63 18.02
N TYR A 23 9.62 -9.03 17.09
CA TYR A 23 9.18 -9.24 15.71
C TYR A 23 8.12 -10.34 15.64
N GLY A 24 7.00 -10.06 14.97
CA GLY A 24 5.85 -10.96 14.90
C GLY A 24 4.80 -10.73 16.00
N ASP A 25 5.10 -9.92 17.03
CA ASP A 25 4.15 -9.54 18.06
C ASP A 25 3.48 -8.20 17.70
N ILE A 26 2.32 -8.25 17.02
CA ILE A 26 1.62 -7.08 16.43
C ILE A 26 0.58 -6.41 17.36
N GLY A 27 0.56 -6.78 18.64
CA GLY A 27 -0.29 -6.17 19.68
C GLY A 27 -1.55 -6.97 19.99
N ILE A 28 -1.84 -8.01 19.20
CA ILE A 28 -2.94 -8.94 19.39
C ILE A 28 -2.39 -10.37 19.47
N GLU A 29 -3.17 -11.27 20.07
CA GLU A 29 -2.88 -12.70 20.02
C GLU A 29 -2.95 -13.18 18.56
N LEU A 30 -1.82 -13.67 18.05
CA LEU A 30 -1.69 -14.22 16.71
C LEU A 30 -1.02 -15.59 16.79
N ASP A 31 -1.79 -16.63 16.50
CA ASP A 31 -1.27 -17.98 16.33
C ASP A 31 -0.72 -18.14 14.90
N TRP A 32 0.61 -18.10 14.81
CA TRP A 32 1.34 -18.25 13.55
C TRP A 32 1.21 -19.63 12.91
N ASP A 33 0.87 -20.67 13.68
CA ASP A 33 0.72 -22.03 13.18
C ASP A 33 -0.68 -22.24 12.58
N LEU A 34 -1.67 -21.50 13.08
CA LEU A 34 -3.03 -21.43 12.51
C LEU A 34 -3.14 -20.46 11.33
N LEU A 35 -2.26 -19.47 11.22
CA LEU A 35 -2.28 -18.53 10.10
C LEU A 35 -1.97 -19.27 8.79
N LYS A 36 -2.97 -19.36 7.90
CA LYS A 36 -2.85 -19.91 6.54
C LYS A 36 -3.10 -18.83 5.49
N PRO A 37 -2.57 -19.01 4.26
CA PRO A 37 -2.95 -18.17 3.13
C PRO A 37 -4.46 -18.04 3.00
N ARG A 38 -4.94 -16.80 2.83
CA ARG A 38 -6.36 -16.54 2.58
C ARG A 38 -6.65 -16.68 1.08
N LEU A 39 -7.85 -17.10 0.71
CA LEU A 39 -8.29 -17.01 -0.70
C LEU A 39 -8.23 -15.54 -1.17
N GLY A 40 -7.69 -15.34 -2.37
CA GLY A 40 -7.55 -14.03 -2.99
C GLY A 40 -8.90 -13.40 -3.29
N ALA A 41 -9.01 -12.11 -3.02
CA ALA A 41 -10.20 -11.31 -3.31
C ALA A 41 -10.34 -10.95 -4.81
N LEU A 42 -9.45 -11.44 -5.68
CA LEU A 42 -9.39 -11.12 -7.10
C LEU A 42 -9.45 -12.38 -7.98
N VAL A 43 -10.10 -13.45 -7.49
CA VAL A 43 -10.67 -14.42 -8.42
C VAL A 43 -11.64 -13.64 -9.33
N PRO A 44 -11.66 -13.87 -10.66
CA PRO A 44 -12.76 -13.40 -11.49
C PRO A 44 -14.10 -13.80 -10.83
N GLY A 45 -14.84 -12.84 -10.27
CA GLY A 45 -16.06 -13.07 -9.50
C GLY A 45 -15.98 -12.97 -7.96
N PHE A 46 -14.81 -12.72 -7.36
CA PHE A 46 -14.65 -12.69 -5.89
C PHE A 46 -14.13 -11.37 -5.29
N SER A 47 -14.26 -10.26 -6.03
CA SER A 47 -14.32 -8.93 -5.41
C SER A 47 -15.71 -8.31 -5.56
N PRO A 48 -16.75 -8.90 -4.94
CA PRO A 48 -18.05 -8.26 -4.93
C PRO A 48 -18.01 -6.92 -4.19
N THR A 49 -16.95 -6.57 -3.43
CA THR A 49 -16.99 -5.47 -2.46
C THR A 49 -16.74 -4.06 -3.00
N TRP A 50 -16.29 -3.88 -4.25
CA TRP A 50 -15.96 -2.55 -4.77
C TRP A 50 -16.98 -1.98 -5.76
N ASN A 51 -17.62 -2.85 -6.54
CA ASN A 51 -18.64 -2.46 -7.50
C ASN A 51 -20.03 -2.78 -6.94
N ASN A 52 -20.89 -1.78 -6.82
CA ASN A 52 -22.26 -1.98 -6.34
C ASN A 52 -23.05 -3.00 -7.16
N ALA A 53 -22.87 -3.06 -8.48
CA ALA A 53 -23.52 -4.08 -9.31
C ALA A 53 -23.02 -5.49 -8.99
N ALA A 54 -21.73 -5.65 -8.69
CA ALA A 54 -21.16 -6.93 -8.26
C ALA A 54 -21.64 -7.32 -6.86
N LYS A 55 -21.81 -6.35 -5.94
CA LYS A 55 -22.43 -6.59 -4.62
C LYS A 55 -23.85 -7.08 -4.75
N GLU A 56 -24.67 -6.40 -5.55
CA GLU A 56 -26.07 -6.76 -5.75
C GLU A 56 -26.22 -8.15 -6.36
N ALA A 57 -25.33 -8.52 -7.29
CA ALA A 57 -25.30 -9.87 -7.87
C ALA A 57 -24.87 -10.95 -6.85
N ALA A 58 -23.93 -10.64 -5.97
CA ALA A 58 -23.33 -11.63 -5.05
C ALA A 58 -24.00 -11.72 -3.68
N ILE A 59 -24.68 -10.65 -3.24
CA ILE A 59 -25.23 -10.51 -1.89
C ILE A 59 -26.72 -10.19 -2.04
N PRO A 60 -27.63 -11.20 -1.95
CA PRO A 60 -29.06 -11.01 -2.17
C PRO A 60 -29.72 -9.95 -1.27
N SER A 61 -29.14 -9.67 -0.10
CA SER A 61 -29.63 -8.65 0.83
C SER A 61 -29.07 -7.25 0.57
N PHE A 62 -28.08 -7.09 -0.30
CA PHE A 62 -27.52 -5.79 -0.63
C PHE A 62 -28.35 -5.13 -1.74
N ASN A 63 -28.71 -3.86 -1.52
CA ASN A 63 -29.37 -3.02 -2.51
C ASN A 63 -28.68 -1.65 -2.53
N ALA A 64 -28.12 -1.26 -3.66
CA ALA A 64 -27.31 -0.06 -3.79
C ALA A 64 -28.14 1.21 -3.55
N ALA A 65 -29.36 1.27 -4.06
CA ALA A 65 -30.25 2.42 -3.86
C ALA A 65 -30.63 2.60 -2.38
N ALA A 66 -30.90 1.51 -1.66
CA ALA A 66 -31.16 1.53 -0.23
C ALA A 66 -29.91 1.95 0.57
N PHE A 67 -28.73 1.46 0.17
CA PHE A 67 -27.45 1.87 0.75
C PHE A 67 -27.23 3.38 0.57
N ASP A 68 -27.37 3.91 -0.65
CA ASP A 68 -27.18 5.33 -0.93
C ASP A 68 -28.15 6.21 -0.13
N LYS A 69 -29.42 5.80 -0.03
CA LYS A 69 -30.42 6.49 0.79
C LYS A 69 -30.03 6.50 2.28
N ALA A 70 -29.49 5.39 2.80
CA ALA A 70 -29.04 5.30 4.17
C ALA A 70 -27.82 6.19 4.43
N VAL A 71 -26.87 6.25 3.49
CA VAL A 71 -25.70 7.14 3.56
C VAL A 71 -26.15 8.61 3.53
N ASP A 72 -27.13 8.98 2.70
CA ASP A 72 -27.71 10.32 2.67
C ASP A 72 -28.38 10.70 3.98
N ALA A 73 -29.20 9.81 4.54
CA ALA A 73 -29.83 10.01 5.83
C ALA A 73 -28.77 10.21 6.93
N LYS A 74 -27.72 9.37 6.95
CA LYS A 74 -26.64 9.48 7.93
C LYS A 74 -25.81 10.75 7.74
N THR A 75 -25.59 11.18 6.50
CA THR A 75 -24.89 12.45 6.21
C THR A 75 -25.67 13.62 6.78
N LYS A 76 -27.00 13.66 6.61
CA LYS A 76 -27.85 14.73 7.17
C LYS A 76 -27.89 14.69 8.70
N GLU A 77 -27.89 13.50 9.29
CA GLU A 77 -27.85 13.32 10.75
C GLU A 77 -26.55 13.85 11.35
N LEU A 78 -25.39 13.47 10.78
CA LEU A 78 -24.07 13.86 11.30
C LEU A 78 -23.73 15.32 10.97
N TRP A 79 -24.19 15.81 9.82
CA TRP A 79 -23.81 17.10 9.27
C TRP A 79 -25.04 17.91 8.84
N PRO A 80 -25.94 18.29 9.77
CA PRO A 80 -27.23 18.91 9.44
C PRO A 80 -27.10 20.25 8.69
N ASP A 81 -26.00 20.97 8.91
CA ASP A 81 -25.72 22.26 8.27
C ASP A 81 -24.88 22.13 6.98
N TYR A 82 -24.40 20.93 6.65
CA TYR A 82 -23.59 20.74 5.45
C TYR A 82 -24.45 20.90 4.19
N ARG A 83 -24.03 21.82 3.34
CA ARG A 83 -24.61 22.04 2.01
C ARG A 83 -23.46 21.92 1.02
N PRO A 84 -23.38 20.82 0.23
CA PRO A 84 -22.31 20.70 -0.73
C PRO A 84 -22.45 21.78 -1.80
N SER A 85 -21.34 22.45 -2.10
CA SER A 85 -21.24 23.47 -3.12
C SER A 85 -20.67 22.88 -4.42
N THR A 86 -20.76 23.63 -5.52
CA THR A 86 -20.08 23.27 -6.76
C THR A 86 -18.57 23.06 -6.57
N ARG A 87 -17.93 23.77 -5.61
CA ARG A 87 -16.50 23.62 -5.31
C ARG A 87 -16.19 22.25 -4.70
N ASP A 88 -17.08 21.74 -3.84
CA ASP A 88 -16.91 20.45 -3.20
C ASP A 88 -16.97 19.31 -4.23
N TYR A 89 -17.97 19.36 -5.12
CA TYR A 89 -18.09 18.43 -6.23
C TYR A 89 -16.91 18.51 -7.20
N ALA A 90 -16.51 19.73 -7.60
CA ALA A 90 -15.40 19.93 -8.52
C ALA A 90 -14.09 19.36 -7.95
N PHE A 91 -13.82 19.59 -6.66
CA PHE A 91 -12.61 19.09 -6.01
C PHE A 91 -12.61 17.55 -5.87
N ALA A 92 -13.71 16.96 -5.39
CA ALA A 92 -13.83 15.51 -5.28
C ALA A 92 -13.70 14.82 -6.64
N ASN A 93 -14.31 15.39 -7.69
CA ASN A 93 -14.21 14.89 -9.05
C ASN A 93 -12.77 15.02 -9.59
N ALA A 94 -12.08 16.13 -9.35
CA ALA A 94 -10.68 16.30 -9.75
C ALA A 94 -9.75 15.27 -9.08
N CYS A 95 -9.92 15.03 -7.77
CA CYS A 95 -9.17 13.99 -7.05
C CYS A 95 -9.43 12.59 -7.62
N SER A 96 -10.64 12.35 -8.12
CA SER A 96 -11.04 11.06 -8.72
C SER A 96 -10.46 10.92 -10.12
N SER A 97 -10.55 11.95 -10.97
CA SER A 97 -9.97 11.98 -12.31
C SER A 97 -8.45 11.81 -12.32
N ALA A 98 -7.76 12.26 -11.27
CA ALA A 98 -6.33 12.06 -11.09
C ALA A 98 -6.00 10.90 -10.14
N GLY A 99 -6.99 10.17 -9.62
CA GLY A 99 -6.86 9.11 -8.62
C GLY A 99 -7.02 7.73 -9.24
N ILE A 100 -7.73 6.83 -8.54
CA ILE A 100 -8.06 5.48 -9.01
C ILE A 100 -8.88 5.54 -10.32
N GLY A 101 -8.49 4.79 -11.35
CA GLY A 101 -9.11 4.83 -12.68
C GLY A 101 -8.57 5.94 -13.60
N SER A 102 -7.47 6.61 -13.22
CA SER A 102 -6.80 7.59 -14.06
C SER A 102 -5.68 6.95 -14.90
N PRO A 103 -5.25 7.56 -16.01
CA PRO A 103 -4.06 7.10 -16.74
C PRO A 103 -2.79 7.04 -15.87
N PHE A 104 -2.74 7.77 -14.76
CA PHE A 104 -1.64 7.72 -13.79
C PHE A 104 -1.67 6.47 -12.91
N THR A 105 -2.83 5.85 -12.71
CA THR A 105 -3.00 4.61 -11.94
C THR A 105 -3.16 3.36 -12.82
N ASP A 106 -3.84 3.50 -13.96
CA ASP A 106 -4.28 2.38 -14.81
C ASP A 106 -3.15 1.84 -15.70
N ALA A 107 -2.29 2.73 -16.21
CA ALA A 107 -1.12 2.36 -17.00
C ALA A 107 -0.14 1.45 -16.24
N ALA A 108 -0.30 1.32 -14.92
CA ALA A 108 0.48 0.42 -14.09
C ALA A 108 -0.37 -0.61 -13.32
N LEU A 109 -1.70 -0.56 -13.38
CA LEU A 109 -2.55 -1.66 -12.92
C LEU A 109 -2.40 -2.86 -13.85
N GLU A 110 -2.28 -2.60 -15.16
CA GLU A 110 -1.89 -3.62 -16.15
C GLU A 110 -0.43 -4.07 -15.91
N GLY A 111 0.50 -3.13 -15.67
CA GLY A 111 1.91 -3.46 -15.39
C GLY A 111 2.13 -4.25 -14.08
N ASN A 112 1.23 -4.12 -13.11
CA ASN A 112 1.27 -4.84 -11.83
C ASN A 112 0.58 -6.22 -11.88
N LEU A 113 -0.35 -6.46 -12.82
CA LEU A 113 -0.97 -7.79 -13.02
C LEU A 113 -0.15 -8.65 -13.99
N PHE A 114 0.56 -8.02 -14.91
CA PHE A 114 1.42 -8.66 -15.88
C PHE A 114 2.65 -7.79 -15.99
N ASN A 115 3.75 -8.14 -15.31
CA ASN A 115 5.03 -7.45 -15.47
C ASN A 115 5.54 -7.67 -16.92
N GLY A 116 4.91 -6.97 -17.87
CA GLY A 116 4.78 -7.39 -19.27
C GLY A 116 3.75 -6.58 -20.09
N SER A 117 2.76 -5.91 -19.49
CA SER A 117 1.88 -5.00 -20.25
C SER A 117 2.46 -3.57 -20.29
N ALA A 118 3.27 -3.36 -21.33
CA ALA A 118 3.36 -2.11 -22.07
C ALA A 118 3.24 -0.76 -21.32
N LEU A 119 4.02 -0.54 -20.26
CA LEU A 119 4.55 0.80 -20.05
C LEU A 119 5.60 1.06 -21.14
N LYS A 120 5.12 1.35 -22.36
CA LYS A 120 5.91 1.93 -23.46
C LYS A 120 6.53 3.30 -23.10
N ARG A 121 6.53 3.71 -21.83
CA ARG A 121 6.91 5.06 -21.35
C ARG A 121 7.67 5.10 -20.00
N ILE A 122 7.92 3.99 -19.29
CA ILE A 122 8.89 4.04 -18.19
C ILE A 122 10.29 4.02 -18.80
N VAL A 123 11.05 5.08 -18.57
CA VAL A 123 12.48 5.09 -18.86
C VAL A 123 13.17 4.34 -17.73
N LYS A 124 13.78 3.19 -18.05
CA LYS A 124 14.53 2.43 -17.05
C LYS A 124 15.73 3.26 -16.59
N ALA A 125 15.97 3.32 -15.29
CA ALA A 125 17.22 3.86 -14.78
C ALA A 125 18.38 2.97 -15.27
N PRO A 126 19.52 3.56 -15.67
CA PRO A 126 20.68 2.79 -16.03
C PRO A 126 21.19 2.04 -14.79
N THR A 127 21.67 0.81 -14.98
CA THR A 127 22.29 0.02 -13.91
C THR A 127 23.69 0.57 -13.58
N PRO A 128 24.27 0.23 -12.42
CA PRO A 128 25.67 0.57 -12.13
C PRO A 128 26.64 0.12 -13.22
N GLU A 129 26.43 -1.08 -13.78
CA GLU A 129 27.23 -1.62 -14.89
C GLU A 129 27.14 -0.75 -16.15
N GLU A 130 25.93 -0.33 -16.55
CA GLU A 130 25.71 0.56 -17.70
C GLU A 130 26.35 1.95 -17.48
N LEU A 131 26.43 2.40 -16.22
CA LEU A 131 27.09 3.64 -15.83
C LEU A 131 28.61 3.51 -15.66
N GLY A 132 29.15 2.28 -15.66
CA GLY A 132 30.56 2.03 -15.35
C GLY A 132 30.94 2.37 -13.90
N VAL A 133 29.99 2.36 -12.97
CA VAL A 133 30.21 2.61 -11.54
C VAL A 133 29.98 1.34 -10.72
N PRO A 134 30.61 1.18 -9.55
CA PRO A 134 30.35 0.05 -8.69
C PRO A 134 28.89 0.00 -8.25
N ARG A 135 28.37 -1.22 -8.07
CA ARG A 135 27.11 -1.45 -7.34
C ARG A 135 27.20 -0.82 -5.95
N TRP A 136 26.10 -0.25 -5.46
CA TRP A 136 26.04 0.24 -4.09
C TRP A 136 26.23 -0.91 -3.09
N GLU A 137 27.05 -0.68 -2.08
CA GLU A 137 27.20 -1.57 -0.93
C GLU A 137 27.11 -0.72 0.35
N GLY A 138 26.16 -1.04 1.22
CA GLY A 138 25.94 -0.32 2.47
C GLY A 138 25.38 -1.25 3.53
N THR A 139 25.47 -0.84 4.80
CA THR A 139 24.88 -1.63 5.89
C THR A 139 23.35 -1.64 5.80
N PRO A 140 22.66 -2.63 6.38
CA PRO A 140 21.21 -2.64 6.46
C PRO A 140 20.62 -1.33 7.02
N GLU A 141 21.27 -0.72 8.01
CA GLU A 141 20.84 0.54 8.63
C GLU A 141 21.04 1.75 7.70
N GLU A 142 22.14 1.78 6.94
CA GLU A 142 22.40 2.81 5.94
C GLU A 142 21.40 2.74 4.79
N ASN A 143 21.14 1.53 4.29
CA ASN A 143 20.16 1.28 3.24
C ASN A 143 18.76 1.67 3.68
N GLN A 144 18.38 1.35 4.92
CA GLN A 144 17.09 1.72 5.49
C GLN A 144 16.93 3.25 5.58
N ARG A 145 17.98 3.97 6.01
CA ARG A 145 17.98 5.44 6.01
C ARG A 145 17.89 6.01 4.60
N MET A 146 18.64 5.47 3.65
CA MET A 146 18.61 5.86 2.23
C MET A 146 17.22 5.68 1.62
N VAL A 147 16.61 4.52 1.80
CA VAL A 147 15.25 4.21 1.32
C VAL A 147 14.23 5.16 1.95
N ARG A 148 14.27 5.38 3.26
CA ARG A 148 13.37 6.32 3.92
C ARG A 148 13.55 7.73 3.37
N ALA A 149 14.79 8.17 3.17
CA ALA A 149 15.10 9.49 2.67
C ALA A 149 14.54 9.69 1.24
N ALA A 150 14.77 8.72 0.34
CA ALA A 150 14.27 8.74 -1.03
C ALA A 150 12.73 8.73 -1.10
N LEU A 151 12.06 7.89 -0.30
CA LEU A 151 10.60 7.84 -0.25
C LEU A 151 9.99 9.08 0.41
N THR A 152 10.68 9.69 1.38
CA THR A 152 10.25 10.95 1.99
C THR A 152 10.30 12.10 0.98
N PHE A 153 11.35 12.15 0.14
CA PHE A 153 11.49 13.17 -0.90
C PHE A 153 10.29 13.21 -1.85
N ILE A 154 9.76 12.04 -2.24
CA ILE A 154 8.58 11.95 -3.12
C ILE A 154 7.23 11.97 -2.36
N GLY A 155 7.23 12.30 -1.07
CA GLY A 155 6.02 12.49 -0.28
C GLY A 155 5.35 11.21 0.25
N MET A 156 6.08 10.09 0.29
CA MET A 156 5.60 8.84 0.91
C MET A 156 6.03 8.68 2.37
N GLY A 157 7.10 9.37 2.79
CA GLY A 157 7.60 9.32 4.17
C GLY A 157 6.94 10.31 5.14
N PRO A 158 7.34 10.30 6.41
CA PRO A 158 8.47 9.54 6.97
C PRO A 158 8.09 8.15 7.52
N ALA A 159 6.81 7.77 7.48
CA ALA A 159 6.32 6.46 7.90
C ALA A 159 6.77 5.37 6.91
N VAL A 160 8.05 5.02 6.99
CA VAL A 160 8.72 3.99 6.18
C VAL A 160 9.38 3.01 7.13
N GLY A 161 8.94 1.77 7.05
CA GLY A 161 9.48 0.63 7.79
C GLY A 161 9.93 -0.50 6.88
N CYS A 162 10.59 -1.49 7.45
CA CYS A 162 10.96 -2.73 6.79
C CYS A 162 10.54 -3.92 7.63
N ALA A 163 9.81 -4.86 7.03
CA ALA A 163 9.52 -6.17 7.60
C ALA A 163 10.27 -7.27 6.83
N GLU A 164 10.18 -8.50 7.32
CA GLU A 164 10.77 -9.69 6.70
C GLU A 164 9.71 -10.56 6.02
N LEU A 165 9.95 -10.89 4.75
CA LEU A 165 9.31 -11.99 4.05
C LEU A 165 10.08 -13.29 4.35
N ASN A 166 9.48 -14.12 5.20
CA ASN A 166 10.01 -15.42 5.63
C ASN A 166 8.94 -16.51 5.47
N THR A 167 9.26 -17.73 5.91
CA THR A 167 8.36 -18.89 5.79
C THR A 167 6.97 -18.64 6.38
N LYS A 168 6.88 -17.94 7.52
CA LYS A 168 5.59 -17.65 8.18
C LYS A 168 4.84 -16.52 7.47
N THR A 169 5.53 -15.42 7.15
CA THR A 169 4.90 -14.24 6.54
C THR A 169 4.55 -14.44 5.06
N LYS A 170 5.09 -15.48 4.39
CA LYS A 170 4.57 -15.96 3.10
C LYS A 170 3.09 -16.36 3.16
N ASN A 171 2.54 -16.70 4.34
CA ASN A 171 1.12 -16.97 4.51
C ASN A 171 0.22 -15.72 4.39
N PHE A 172 0.79 -14.51 4.29
CA PHE A 172 0.01 -13.34 3.91
C PHE A 172 -0.33 -13.30 2.42
N PHE A 173 0.41 -14.03 1.59
CA PHE A 173 0.09 -14.09 0.17
C PHE A 173 -1.17 -14.92 -0.05
N TYR A 174 -2.04 -14.45 -0.93
CA TYR A 174 -3.35 -15.03 -1.18
C TYR A 174 -3.26 -16.28 -2.06
N GLN A 175 -4.00 -17.33 -1.71
CA GLN A 175 -4.21 -18.48 -2.58
C GLN A 175 -5.21 -18.15 -3.70
N ASN A 176 -5.13 -18.87 -4.83
CA ASN A 176 -6.01 -18.71 -5.99
C ASN A 176 -6.07 -17.26 -6.51
N HIS A 177 -4.96 -16.54 -6.42
CA HIS A 177 -4.82 -15.24 -7.04
C HIS A 177 -4.74 -15.38 -8.57
N TYR A 178 -5.21 -14.36 -9.31
CA TYR A 178 -5.02 -14.26 -10.74
C TYR A 178 -4.11 -13.05 -11.10
N PRO A 179 -3.01 -13.24 -11.85
CA PRO A 179 -2.48 -14.54 -12.26
C PRO A 179 -1.98 -15.37 -11.07
N GLU A 180 -1.91 -16.70 -11.24
CA GLU A 180 -1.23 -17.54 -10.25
C GLU A 180 0.23 -17.11 -10.10
N TYR A 181 0.85 -17.39 -8.96
CA TYR A 181 2.24 -17.05 -8.73
C TYR A 181 3.03 -18.21 -8.14
N VAL A 182 4.33 -18.24 -8.44
CA VAL A 182 5.28 -19.23 -7.96
C VAL A 182 6.50 -18.53 -7.40
N TRP A 183 7.01 -19.01 -6.26
CA TRP A 183 8.31 -18.60 -5.74
C TRP A 183 9.41 -19.35 -6.48
N ASP A 184 10.40 -18.63 -7.01
CA ASP A 184 11.53 -19.22 -7.71
C ASP A 184 12.84 -18.68 -7.11
N ASP A 185 13.72 -19.62 -6.75
CA ASP A 185 15.01 -19.35 -6.13
C ASP A 185 16.10 -19.01 -7.18
N ASN A 186 15.83 -19.25 -8.46
CA ASN A 186 16.81 -19.12 -9.54
C ASN A 186 16.73 -17.78 -10.29
N ILE A 187 15.80 -16.91 -9.92
CA ILE A 187 15.58 -15.62 -10.58
C ILE A 187 15.89 -14.46 -9.62
N THR A 188 16.36 -13.36 -10.20
CA THR A 188 16.60 -12.09 -9.48
C THR A 188 15.54 -11.05 -9.80
N GLU A 189 14.84 -11.18 -10.92
CA GLU A 189 13.76 -10.28 -11.34
C GLU A 189 12.46 -11.06 -11.51
N THR A 190 11.34 -10.45 -11.11
CA THR A 190 10.02 -11.03 -11.33
C THR A 190 9.60 -10.92 -12.79
N TYR A 191 8.96 -11.96 -13.34
CA TYR A 191 8.43 -11.94 -14.70
C TYR A 191 7.11 -12.70 -14.80
N TYR A 192 6.33 -12.37 -15.83
CA TYR A 192 5.11 -13.09 -16.18
C TYR A 192 5.37 -14.06 -17.33
N SER A 193 5.04 -15.33 -17.15
CA SER A 193 5.06 -16.33 -18.22
C SER A 193 3.76 -16.26 -19.01
N GLU A 194 3.83 -15.75 -20.25
CA GLU A 194 2.66 -15.72 -21.14
C GLU A 194 2.15 -17.12 -21.51
N THR A 195 3.01 -18.12 -21.51
CA THR A 195 2.64 -19.51 -21.83
C THR A 195 1.91 -20.16 -20.67
N GLU A 196 2.44 -20.02 -19.46
CA GLU A 196 1.90 -20.68 -18.26
C GLU A 196 0.82 -19.86 -17.57
N LYS A 197 0.73 -18.56 -17.89
CA LYS A 197 -0.13 -17.58 -17.23
C LYS A 197 0.18 -17.45 -15.73
N ILE A 198 1.45 -17.60 -15.37
CA ILE A 198 1.99 -17.57 -14.00
C ILE A 198 2.96 -16.38 -13.84
N GLN A 199 2.89 -15.72 -12.68
CA GLN A 199 3.86 -14.74 -12.22
C GLN A 199 4.96 -15.41 -11.37
N TYR A 200 6.22 -15.28 -11.77
CA TYR A 200 7.35 -15.83 -11.01
C TYR A 200 7.94 -14.77 -10.08
N LEU A 201 8.05 -15.09 -8.79
CA LEU A 201 8.53 -14.19 -7.74
C LEU A 201 9.88 -14.66 -7.20
N PRO A 202 10.92 -13.81 -7.18
CA PRO A 202 12.22 -14.16 -6.63
C PRO A 202 12.15 -14.37 -5.10
N SER A 203 12.53 -15.56 -4.62
CA SER A 203 12.61 -15.84 -3.17
C SER A 203 13.69 -15.03 -2.44
N SER A 204 14.64 -14.45 -3.16
CA SER A 204 15.71 -13.61 -2.60
C SER A 204 15.20 -12.30 -2.00
N HIS A 205 13.99 -11.85 -2.39
CA HIS A 205 13.44 -10.56 -2.01
C HIS A 205 12.78 -10.57 -0.62
N ARG A 206 13.60 -10.78 0.41
CA ARG A 206 13.14 -10.98 1.79
C ARG A 206 12.86 -9.67 2.54
N TYR A 207 13.35 -8.53 2.04
CA TYR A 207 13.16 -7.24 2.69
C TYR A 207 11.88 -6.58 2.15
N VAL A 208 10.93 -6.32 3.04
CA VAL A 208 9.63 -5.75 2.68
C VAL A 208 9.59 -4.30 3.11
N VAL A 209 9.76 -3.38 2.16
CA VAL A 209 9.61 -1.95 2.39
C VAL A 209 8.13 -1.62 2.48
N VAL A 210 7.75 -0.99 3.59
CA VAL A 210 6.38 -0.64 3.90
C VAL A 210 6.29 0.86 4.12
N THR A 211 5.39 1.51 3.40
CA THR A 211 5.09 2.92 3.63
C THR A 211 3.66 3.26 3.26
N ASN A 212 3.16 4.36 3.82
CA ASN A 212 1.82 4.87 3.60
C ASN A 212 1.91 6.39 3.46
N ASN A 213 1.17 6.96 2.51
CA ASN A 213 1.06 8.41 2.38
C ASN A 213 -0.05 8.99 3.29
N MET A 214 0.01 10.29 3.51
CA MET A 214 -1.03 10.99 4.27
C MET A 214 -2.32 11.08 3.46
N GLY A 215 -3.41 10.64 4.09
CA GLY A 215 -4.78 10.86 3.64
C GLY A 215 -5.21 12.32 3.80
N THR A 216 -6.42 12.61 3.33
CA THR A 216 -7.01 13.94 3.33
C THR A 216 -7.63 14.26 4.69
N THR A 217 -6.88 14.93 5.55
CA THR A 217 -7.25 15.18 6.96
C THR A 217 -8.60 15.88 7.13
N GLU A 218 -8.70 17.17 6.81
CA GLU A 218 -9.92 17.96 7.07
C GLU A 218 -11.09 17.56 6.17
N LEU A 219 -10.79 17.04 4.98
CA LEU A 219 -11.81 16.62 4.03
C LEU A 219 -12.41 15.27 4.45
N GLY A 220 -11.57 14.31 4.87
CA GLY A 220 -11.96 13.00 5.38
C GLY A 220 -12.85 13.05 6.62
N ARG A 221 -12.66 14.07 7.48
CA ARG A 221 -13.46 14.26 8.71
C ARG A 221 -14.95 14.46 8.47
N ARG A 222 -15.36 14.87 7.27
CA ARG A 222 -16.77 15.05 6.92
C ARG A 222 -17.41 13.79 6.32
N SER A 223 -16.82 12.62 6.54
CA SER A 223 -17.43 11.36 6.08
C SER A 223 -18.82 11.15 6.69
N PRO A 224 -19.80 10.61 5.94
CA PRO A 224 -19.76 10.19 4.53
C PRO A 224 -20.34 11.24 3.56
N SER A 225 -19.93 12.52 3.70
CA SER A 225 -20.32 13.58 2.76
C SER A 225 -19.83 13.32 1.33
N VAL A 226 -20.32 14.12 0.39
CA VAL A 226 -19.96 14.00 -1.03
C VAL A 226 -18.48 14.24 -1.33
N LEU A 227 -17.77 15.00 -0.48
CA LEU A 227 -16.31 15.16 -0.59
C LEU A 227 -15.59 13.82 -0.41
N THR A 228 -16.08 13.03 0.55
CA THR A 228 -15.53 11.74 0.98
C THR A 228 -16.20 10.55 0.31
N GLY A 229 -17.09 10.78 -0.66
CA GLY A 229 -17.88 9.77 -1.35
C GLY A 229 -18.83 10.40 -2.37
N SER A 230 -18.31 10.85 -3.51
CA SER A 230 -19.09 11.33 -4.66
C SER A 230 -19.90 10.17 -5.23
N ARG A 231 -21.22 10.39 -5.19
CA ARG A 231 -22.26 9.45 -5.62
C ARG A 231 -22.49 9.46 -7.14
N LEU A 232 -21.70 10.23 -7.88
CA LEU A 232 -21.90 10.48 -9.31
C LEU A 232 -21.09 9.56 -10.23
N VAL A 233 -20.13 8.82 -9.68
CA VAL A 233 -19.28 7.91 -10.45
C VAL A 233 -19.34 6.56 -9.77
N ASN A 234 -19.76 5.51 -10.52
CA ASN A 234 -19.88 4.12 -10.06
C ASN A 234 -18.57 3.48 -9.55
N VAL A 235 -17.51 4.27 -9.42
CA VAL A 235 -16.21 3.92 -8.85
C VAL A 235 -15.85 4.97 -7.79
N GLY A 236 -16.50 4.91 -6.63
CA GLY A 236 -16.08 5.57 -5.37
C GLY A 236 -15.32 6.89 -5.51
N ALA A 237 -15.87 7.88 -6.21
CA ALA A 237 -15.16 9.13 -6.49
C ALA A 237 -15.02 9.94 -5.19
N HIS A 238 -13.86 10.03 -4.56
CA HIS A 238 -13.72 10.79 -3.31
C HIS A 238 -12.32 11.34 -3.14
N VAL A 239 -12.15 12.36 -2.30
CA VAL A 239 -10.86 13.05 -2.10
C VAL A 239 -9.67 12.11 -1.81
N GLU A 240 -9.89 10.96 -1.16
CA GLU A 240 -8.83 9.98 -0.90
C GLU A 240 -8.30 9.24 -2.15
N THR A 241 -9.00 9.23 -3.29
CA THR A 241 -8.56 8.49 -4.49
C THR A 241 -7.20 8.98 -5.00
N ILE A 242 -6.87 10.24 -4.75
CA ILE A 242 -5.57 10.83 -5.12
C ILE A 242 -4.38 10.13 -4.45
N SER A 243 -4.61 9.51 -3.28
CA SER A 243 -3.57 8.76 -2.57
C SER A 243 -3.04 7.58 -3.39
N TYR A 244 -3.87 6.96 -4.24
CA TYR A 244 -3.47 5.84 -5.09
C TYR A 244 -2.46 6.26 -6.16
N SER A 245 -2.57 7.48 -6.69
CA SER A 245 -1.63 8.01 -7.69
C SER A 245 -0.28 8.34 -7.07
N ARG A 246 -0.25 8.85 -5.84
CA ARG A 246 1.00 9.03 -5.07
C ARG A 246 1.71 7.70 -4.85
N THR A 247 0.96 6.70 -4.41
CA THR A 247 1.47 5.32 -4.27
C THR A 247 1.97 4.76 -5.60
N GLN A 248 1.29 5.05 -6.72
CA GLN A 248 1.71 4.56 -8.01
C GLN A 248 3.01 5.22 -8.51
N MET A 249 3.13 6.53 -8.36
CA MET A 249 4.36 7.28 -8.60
C MET A 249 5.52 6.70 -7.76
N ALA A 250 5.25 6.40 -6.49
CA ALA A 250 6.25 5.87 -5.59
C ALA A 250 6.79 4.51 -6.00
N LYS A 251 5.94 3.60 -6.50
CA LYS A 251 6.40 2.29 -6.99
C LYS A 251 7.36 2.43 -8.15
N VAL A 252 6.99 3.22 -9.16
CA VAL A 252 7.81 3.45 -10.35
C VAL A 252 9.14 4.09 -9.94
N PHE A 253 9.08 5.13 -9.11
CA PHE A 253 10.28 5.78 -8.59
C PHE A 253 11.17 4.80 -7.84
N PHE A 254 10.61 4.01 -6.91
CA PHE A 254 11.35 3.10 -6.06
C PHE A 254 11.99 1.98 -6.87
N GLU A 255 11.26 1.38 -7.82
CA GLU A 255 11.79 0.35 -8.71
C GLU A 255 13.00 0.86 -9.50
N GLN A 256 12.90 2.06 -10.07
CA GLN A 256 14.01 2.65 -10.83
C GLN A 256 15.16 3.10 -9.91
N PHE A 257 14.87 3.56 -8.70
CA PHE A 257 15.88 3.91 -7.72
C PHE A 257 16.69 2.67 -7.30
N ILE A 258 16.01 1.58 -6.92
CA ILE A 258 16.64 0.31 -6.53
C ILE A 258 17.42 -0.31 -7.70
N ARG A 259 16.88 -0.26 -8.93
CA ARG A 259 17.61 -0.63 -10.15
C ARG A 259 18.90 0.17 -10.32
N GLY A 260 18.82 1.49 -10.15
CA GLY A 260 19.96 2.40 -10.33
C GLY A 260 21.11 2.18 -9.35
N ILE A 261 20.83 1.58 -8.18
CA ILE A 261 21.85 1.18 -7.20
C ILE A 261 22.27 -0.30 -7.32
N GLY A 262 21.71 -1.03 -8.30
CA GLY A 262 22.08 -2.40 -8.67
C GLY A 262 21.37 -3.50 -7.87
N TYR A 263 20.15 -3.23 -7.43
CA TYR A 263 19.28 -4.17 -6.74
C TYR A 263 17.96 -4.31 -7.51
N HIS A 264 17.11 -5.24 -7.09
CA HIS A 264 15.83 -5.52 -7.70
C HIS A 264 14.71 -5.42 -6.69
N CYS A 265 13.51 -5.19 -7.20
CA CYS A 265 12.31 -5.25 -6.38
C CYS A 265 11.11 -5.69 -7.20
N PHE A 266 10.10 -6.19 -6.50
CA PHE A 266 8.77 -6.34 -7.08
C PHE A 266 7.72 -5.77 -6.14
N TYR A 267 6.65 -5.30 -6.74
CA TYR A 267 5.49 -4.79 -6.01
C TYR A 267 4.34 -5.79 -6.11
N SER A 268 3.54 -5.89 -5.05
CA SER A 268 2.31 -6.67 -5.13
C SER A 268 1.18 -6.17 -4.24
N HIS A 269 0.29 -5.35 -4.81
CA HIS A 269 -0.95 -4.93 -4.16
C HIS A 269 -2.00 -6.04 -4.12
N THR A 270 -2.02 -6.88 -5.16
CA THR A 270 -3.11 -7.83 -5.39
C THR A 270 -2.85 -9.17 -4.71
N LEU A 271 -1.60 -9.50 -4.38
CA LEU A 271 -1.24 -10.78 -3.77
C LEU A 271 -1.43 -10.84 -2.25
N GLN A 272 -1.63 -9.74 -1.53
CA GLN A 272 -1.48 -9.77 -0.07
C GLN A 272 -2.24 -8.64 0.67
N PRO A 273 -2.56 -8.81 1.98
CA PRO A 273 -3.16 -7.79 2.81
C PRO A 273 -2.11 -6.79 3.36
N ALA A 274 -2.10 -5.58 2.80
CA ALA A 274 -1.08 -4.59 3.15
C ALA A 274 -1.06 -4.15 4.62
N ALA A 275 -2.19 -4.19 5.32
CA ALA A 275 -2.28 -3.78 6.72
C ALA A 275 -1.40 -4.65 7.65
N ALA A 276 -1.24 -5.94 7.34
CA ALA A 276 -0.40 -6.85 8.12
C ALA A 276 1.09 -6.42 8.06
N TRP A 277 1.55 -5.98 6.89
CA TRP A 277 2.91 -5.48 6.72
C TRP A 277 3.15 -4.16 7.44
N ALA A 278 2.16 -3.26 7.46
CA ALA A 278 2.26 -2.01 8.23
C ALA A 278 2.39 -2.29 9.74
N GLN A 279 1.70 -3.32 10.23
CA GLN A 279 1.80 -3.78 11.62
C GLN A 279 3.18 -4.38 11.93
N LEU A 280 3.67 -5.27 11.06
CA LEU A 280 4.96 -5.94 11.27
C LEU A 280 6.18 -5.02 11.14
N SER A 281 6.07 -3.98 10.32
CA SER A 281 7.13 -3.01 10.09
C SER A 281 7.10 -1.83 11.08
N GLY A 282 6.18 -1.82 12.06
CA GLY A 282 6.07 -0.72 13.02
C GLY A 282 5.60 0.61 12.43
N VAL A 283 4.98 0.59 11.25
CA VAL A 283 4.34 1.77 10.63
C VAL A 283 3.03 2.12 11.37
N GLY A 284 2.36 1.12 11.93
CA GLY A 284 1.34 1.34 12.96
C GLY A 284 0.83 0.05 13.57
N GLU A 285 -0.25 0.14 14.32
CA GLU A 285 -0.78 -0.92 15.18
C GLU A 285 -2.12 -1.44 14.71
N HIS A 286 -2.43 -2.69 15.06
CA HIS A 286 -3.76 -3.23 14.88
C HIS A 286 -4.80 -2.39 15.64
N ALA A 287 -6.00 -2.24 15.08
CA ALA A 287 -7.05 -1.43 15.66
C ALA A 287 -8.44 -2.04 15.43
N ARG A 288 -9.42 -1.65 16.26
CA ARG A 288 -10.81 -2.17 16.25
C ARG A 288 -11.48 -2.16 14.88
N MET A 289 -11.14 -1.21 14.00
CA MET A 289 -11.70 -1.13 12.64
C MET A 289 -11.29 -2.30 11.72
N GLY A 290 -10.30 -3.11 12.14
CA GLY A 290 -9.93 -4.43 11.61
C GLY A 290 -9.30 -4.45 10.22
N SER A 291 -9.79 -3.65 9.29
CA SER A 291 -9.32 -3.56 7.89
C SER A 291 -8.15 -2.58 7.70
N MET A 292 -7.91 -1.71 8.68
CA MET A 292 -6.85 -0.71 8.68
C MET A 292 -6.05 -0.83 9.97
N PHE A 293 -4.89 -0.17 9.97
CA PHE A 293 -4.05 0.01 11.16
C PHE A 293 -4.11 1.47 11.60
N VAL A 294 -3.65 1.75 12.82
CA VAL A 294 -3.55 3.12 13.35
C VAL A 294 -2.10 3.39 13.68
N SER A 295 -1.53 4.44 13.09
CA SER A 295 -0.20 4.90 13.47
C SER A 295 -0.27 5.64 14.81
N PRO A 296 0.62 5.36 15.77
CA PRO A 296 0.72 6.15 17.01
C PRO A 296 1.02 7.64 16.78
N ILE A 297 1.56 7.99 15.61
CA ILE A 297 1.91 9.37 15.23
C ILE A 297 0.81 10.01 14.40
N TYR A 298 0.33 9.28 13.38
CA TYR A 298 -0.52 9.84 12.32
C TYR A 298 -1.99 9.39 12.41
N GLY A 299 -2.33 8.59 13.42
CA GLY A 299 -3.66 8.02 13.58
C GLY A 299 -4.04 7.09 12.43
N CYS A 300 -5.34 7.00 12.14
CA CYS A 300 -5.88 6.28 10.99
C CYS A 300 -5.76 7.05 9.67
N ASN A 301 -5.05 8.19 9.65
CA ASN A 301 -4.94 9.03 8.45
C ASN A 301 -3.83 8.55 7.49
N LEU A 302 -3.09 7.50 7.82
CA LEU A 302 -2.18 6.87 6.88
C LEU A 302 -2.96 6.07 5.85
N ARG A 303 -2.99 6.62 4.64
CA ARG A 303 -3.60 6.05 3.44
C ARG A 303 -2.53 5.90 2.36
N THR A 304 -2.97 5.59 1.16
CA THR A 304 -2.62 4.32 0.49
C THR A 304 -1.17 3.80 0.63
N HIS A 305 -1.07 2.50 0.86
CA HIS A 305 0.19 1.81 1.15
C HIS A 305 1.02 1.55 -0.11
N MET A 306 2.34 1.53 0.04
CA MET A 306 3.29 0.92 -0.88
C MET A 306 4.02 -0.19 -0.12
N ILE A 307 3.80 -1.44 -0.54
CA ILE A 307 4.48 -2.64 -0.03
C ILE A 307 5.34 -3.19 -1.16
N VAL A 308 6.66 -3.13 -1.02
CA VAL A 308 7.62 -3.57 -2.03
C VAL A 308 8.56 -4.59 -1.42
N TYR A 309 8.83 -5.66 -2.17
CA TYR A 309 9.75 -6.72 -1.82
C TYR A 309 11.05 -6.49 -2.57
N THR A 310 12.20 -6.51 -1.90
CA THR A 310 13.51 -6.21 -2.52
C THR A 310 14.60 -7.15 -1.99
N ASP A 311 15.62 -7.34 -2.82
CA ASP A 311 16.88 -8.00 -2.45
C ASP A 311 17.89 -7.02 -1.79
N LEU A 312 17.60 -5.72 -1.71
CA LEU A 312 18.41 -4.73 -0.98
C LEU A 312 18.35 -4.99 0.53
N PRO A 313 19.48 -5.30 1.20
CA PRO A 313 19.51 -5.49 2.65
C PRO A 313 19.04 -4.27 3.40
N GLN A 314 18.09 -4.44 4.33
CA GLN A 314 17.55 -3.36 5.15
C GLN A 314 17.42 -3.78 6.61
N ALA A 315 17.68 -2.83 7.51
CA ALA A 315 17.40 -3.02 8.91
C ALA A 315 15.89 -3.14 9.12
N TYR A 316 15.43 -4.24 9.74
CA TYR A 316 14.03 -4.40 10.08
C TYR A 316 13.61 -3.38 11.14
N THR A 317 12.40 -2.85 10.98
CA THR A 317 11.78 -2.00 11.99
C THR A 317 10.78 -2.84 12.77
N PRO A 318 10.93 -2.93 14.11
CA PRO A 318 10.08 -3.80 14.92
C PRO A 318 8.64 -3.27 14.96
N PRO A 319 7.65 -4.14 15.20
CA PRO A 319 6.29 -3.71 15.54
C PRO A 319 6.30 -2.74 16.72
N THR A 320 5.32 -1.84 16.79
CA THR A 320 5.24 -0.81 17.84
C THR A 320 4.10 -1.05 18.81
N ASP A 321 4.23 -0.51 20.03
CA ASP A 321 3.19 -0.38 21.04
C ASP A 321 3.09 1.07 21.52
N GLY A 322 2.12 1.80 20.97
CA GLY A 322 1.67 3.11 21.44
C GLY A 322 0.35 3.00 22.21
N GLY A 323 -0.10 1.78 22.53
CA GLY A 323 -1.35 1.51 23.25
C GLY A 323 -2.60 1.51 22.38
N VAL A 324 -2.51 1.49 21.05
CA VAL A 324 -3.68 1.51 20.15
C VAL A 324 -4.57 0.30 20.41
N THR A 325 -3.99 -0.90 20.44
CA THR A 325 -4.76 -2.14 20.61
C THR A 325 -5.47 -2.19 21.95
N LYS A 326 -4.83 -1.67 23.01
CA LYS A 326 -5.42 -1.61 24.36
C LYS A 326 -6.53 -0.56 24.46
N PHE A 327 -6.38 0.56 23.76
CA PHE A 327 -7.40 1.60 23.72
C PHE A 327 -8.65 1.17 22.96
N CYS A 328 -8.44 0.41 21.88
CA CYS A 328 -9.48 -0.11 21.01
C CYS A 328 -10.47 -0.97 21.79
#